data_AF-A0A8S3DTT5-F1
#
_entry.id   AF-A0A8S3DTT5-F1
#
_cell.length_a   1.000
_cell.length_b   1.000
_cell.length_c   1.000
_cell.angle_alpha   90.00
_cell.angle_beta   90.00
_cell.angle_gamma   90.00
#
_symmetry.space_group_name_H-M   'P 1'
#
loop_
_entity.id
_entity.type
_entity.pdbx_description
1 polymer ?
#
loop_
_entity_poly.entity_id
_entity_poly.type
_entity_poly.pdbx_seq_one_letter_code
_entity_poly.pdbx_strand_id
1 'polypeptide(L)' 'MEINLTSLNQLKIYVEQYIEALQWILKYYYQGCPSWSWFYPHHYAPYLSDLKNFKDMKISLERGTPFKPYEQLL' A
#
# COMPACT_ATOMS: atom_id res chain seq x y z
N MET A 1 17.30 10.48 -10.08
CA MET A 1 17.46 9.66 -8.87
C MET A 1 16.99 8.26 -9.24
N GLU A 2 17.88 7.46 -9.80
CA GLU A 2 17.56 6.11 -10.28
C GLU A 2 17.39 5.20 -9.07
N ILE A 3 16.17 4.70 -8.87
CA ILE A 3 15.94 3.62 -7.92
C ILE A 3 16.60 2.39 -8.53
N ASN A 4 17.73 1.99 -7.96
CA ASN A 4 18.45 0.78 -8.34
C ASN A 4 17.55 -0.41 -7.96
N LEU A 5 16.76 -0.92 -8.92
CA LEU A 5 15.92 -2.12 -8.77
C LEU A 5 16.81 -3.36 -8.76
N THR A 6 17.67 -3.50 -7.75
CA THR A 6 18.76 -4.49 -7.72
C THR A 6 18.30 -5.92 -7.41
N SER A 7 17.02 -6.15 -7.10
CA SER A 7 16.46 -7.51 -7.02
C SER A 7 14.99 -7.59 -7.47
N LEU A 8 14.66 -8.62 -8.25
CA LEU A 8 13.29 -8.93 -8.69
C LEU A 8 12.29 -9.01 -7.53
N ASN A 9 12.77 -9.43 -6.35
CA ASN A 9 11.96 -9.54 -5.14
C ASN A 9 11.52 -8.17 -4.60
N GLN A 10 12.39 -7.16 -4.65
CA GLN A 10 12.03 -5.80 -4.20
C GLN A 10 10.98 -5.17 -5.12
N LEU A 11 11.13 -5.33 -6.44
CA LEU A 11 10.13 -4.86 -7.39
C LEU A 11 8.76 -5.50 -7.14
N LYS A 12 8.75 -6.81 -6.86
CA LYS A 12 7.51 -7.53 -6.53
C LYS A 12 6.83 -6.94 -5.29
N ILE A 13 7.57 -6.77 -4.18
CA ILE A 13 7.03 -6.18 -2.94
C ILE A 13 6.47 -4.78 -3.20
N TYR A 14 7.19 -3.98 -3.99
CA TYR A 14 6.80 -2.61 -4.31
C TYR A 14 5.48 -2.55 -5.09
N VAL A 15 5.32 -3.44 -6.07
CA VAL A 15 4.08 -3.61 -6.85
C VAL A 15 2.95 -4.10 -5.95
N GLU A 16 3.18 -5.12 -5.13
CA GLU A 16 2.18 -5.67 -4.21
C GLU A 16 1.64 -4.60 -3.25
N GLN A 17 2.52 -3.80 -2.64
CA GLN A 17 2.13 -2.70 -1.75
C GLN A 17 1.35 -1.60 -2.48
N TYR A 18 1.64 -1.35 -3.76
CA TYR A 18 0.88 -0.40 -4.56
C TYR A 18 -0.52 -0.93 -4.90
N ILE A 19 -0.64 -2.21 -5.23
CA ILE A 19 -1.95 -2.86 -5.45
C ILE A 19 -2.78 -2.85 -4.16
N GLU A 20 -2.15 -3.11 -3.00
CA GLU A 20 -2.78 -3.01 -1.69
C GLU A 20 -3.28 -1.57 -1.40
N ALA A 21 -2.51 -0.55 -1.79
CA ALA A 21 -2.92 0.85 -1.70
C ALA A 21 -4.22 1.12 -2.46
N LEU A 22 -4.32 0.65 -3.71
CA LEU A 22 -5.52 0.81 -4.53
C LEU A 22 -6.73 0.11 -3.88
N GLN A 23 -6.53 -1.08 -3.32
CA GLN A 23 -7.58 -1.80 -2.61
C GLN A 23 -8.01 -1.10 -1.32
N TRP A 24 -7.07 -0.51 -0.58
CA TRP A 24 -7.34 0.29 0.61
C TRP A 24 -8.19 1.51 0.25
N ILE A 25 -7.82 2.25 -0.80
CA ILE A 25 -8.54 3.43 -1.30
C ILE A 25 -9.96 3.06 -1.73
N LEU A 26 -10.11 1.98 -2.51
CA LEU A 26 -11.41 1.51 -2.95
C LEU A 26 -12.31 1.18 -1.74
N LYS A 27 -11.80 0.42 -0.77
CA LYS A 27 -12.56 0.12 0.45
C LYS A 27 -12.89 1.37 1.25
N TYR A 28 -11.95 2.33 1.35
CA TYR A 28 -12.17 3.59 2.05
C TYR A 28 -13.40 4.33 1.52
N TYR A 29 -13.50 4.47 0.20
CA TYR A 29 -14.62 5.20 -0.42
C TYR A 29 -15.96 4.47 -0.34
N TYR A 30 -15.96 3.14 -0.44
CA TYR A 30 -17.21 2.36 -0.54
C TYR A 30 -17.66 1.71 0.79
N GLN A 31 -16.75 1.53 1.75
CA GLN A 31 -16.98 0.76 2.99
C GLN A 31 -16.44 1.49 4.24
N GLY A 32 -15.84 2.67 4.08
CA GLY A 32 -15.14 3.38 5.14
C GLY A 32 -13.73 2.85 5.40
N CYS A 33 -13.02 3.46 6.35
CA CYS A 33 -11.59 3.23 6.58
C CYS A 33 -11.23 1.76 6.89
N PRO A 34 -10.60 1.00 5.98
CA PRO A 34 -10.37 -0.43 6.18
C PRO A 34 -9.22 -0.73 7.15
N SER A 35 -8.26 0.20 7.30
CA SER A 35 -7.16 0.11 8.26
C SER A 35 -6.67 1.51 8.62
N TRP A 36 -6.62 1.82 9.92
CA TRP A 36 -6.13 3.10 10.43
C TRP A 36 -4.61 3.24 10.44
N SER A 37 -3.89 2.11 10.51
CA SER A 37 -2.43 2.07 10.61
C SER A 37 -1.73 1.84 9.28
N TRP A 38 -2.47 1.41 8.25
CA TRP A 38 -1.90 1.14 6.95
C TRP A 38 -1.40 2.43 6.28
N PHE A 39 -0.21 2.37 5.70
CA PHE A 39 0.36 3.44 4.87
C PHE A 39 1.15 2.82 3.73
N TYR A 40 1.30 3.58 2.64
CA TYR A 40 2.16 3.19 1.54
C TYR A 40 3.62 3.57 1.85
N PRO A 41 4.56 2.61 1.99
CA PRO A 41 5.90 2.89 2.52
C PRO A 41 6.89 3.36 1.44
N HIS A 42 6.41 4.05 0.40
CA HIS A 42 7.24 4.55 -0.68
C HIS A 42 6.79 5.93 -1.12
N HIS A 43 7.73 6.72 -1.65
CA HIS A 43 7.45 8.08 -2.11
C HIS A 43 6.90 8.16 -3.54
N TYR A 44 7.12 7.14 -4.35
CA TYR A 44 6.72 7.11 -5.75
C TYR A 44 5.87 5.87 -6.04
N ALA A 45 5.10 5.91 -7.12
CA ALA A 45 4.41 4.74 -7.65
C ALA A 45 5.37 3.91 -8.53
N PRO A 46 5.15 2.58 -8.67
CA PRO A 46 5.83 1.78 -9.67
C PRO A 46 5.40 2.18 -11.09
N TYR A 47 6.17 1.77 -12.10
CA TYR A 47 5.74 1.93 -13.49
C TYR A 47 4.52 1.05 -13.79
N LEU A 48 3.64 1.55 -14.67
CA LEU A 48 2.46 0.80 -15.08
C LEU A 48 2.80 -0.57 -15.70
N SER A 49 3.90 -0.65 -16.45
CA SER A 49 4.39 -1.89 -17.05
C SER A 49 4.80 -2.97 -16.04
N ASP A 50 5.07 -2.56 -14.79
CA ASP A 50 5.45 -3.47 -13.70
C ASP A 50 4.23 -3.99 -12.93
N LEU A 51 3.06 -3.34 -13.08
CA LEU A 51 1.79 -3.78 -12.49
C LEU A 51 1.23 -4.99 -13.23
N LYS A 52 1.80 -6.17 -12.97
CA LYS A 52 1.39 -7.46 -13.56
C LYS A 52 1.39 -8.57 -12.52
N ASN A 53 0.70 -9.67 -12.83
CA ASN A 53 0.70 -10.92 -12.04
C ASN A 53 0.24 -10.79 -10.57
N PHE A 54 -0.64 -9.84 -10.25
CA PHE A 54 -1.17 -9.62 -8.89
C PHE A 54 -2.57 -10.21 -8.65
N LYS A 55 -3.13 -10.94 -9.62
CA LYS A 55 -4.50 -11.49 -9.56
C LYS A 55 -4.75 -12.37 -8.32
N ASP A 56 -3.77 -13.19 -7.97
CA ASP A 56 -3.88 -14.16 -6.88
C ASP A 56 -3.34 -13.62 -5.54
N MET A 57 -3.02 -12.31 -5.49
CA MET A 57 -2.54 -11.65 -4.28
C MET A 57 -3.66 -11.63 -3.22
N LYS A 58 -3.33 -12.06 -2.00
CA LYS A 58 -4.23 -11.99 -0.85
C LYS A 58 -3.95 -10.70 -0.09
N ILE A 59 -4.94 -9.79 -0.09
CA ILE A 59 -4.85 -8.51 0.61
C ILE A 59 -5.60 -8.62 1.94
N SER A 60 -4.87 -8.48 3.05
CA SER A 60 -5.43 -8.47 4.41
C SER A 60 -5.13 -7.12 5.06
N LEU A 61 -6.18 -6.36 5.36
CA LEU A 61 -6.07 -5.06 6.02
C LEU A 61 -6.57 -5.19 7.46
N GLU A 62 -5.69 -4.96 8.43
CA GLU A 62 -6.06 -4.94 9.84
C GLU A 62 -6.73 -3.62 10.20
N ARG A 63 -7.95 -3.67 10.76
CA ARG A 63 -8.76 -2.47 11.04
C ARG A 63 -7.99 -1.45 11.90
N GLY A 64 -7.34 -1.91 12.97
CA GLY A 64 -6.68 -1.04 13.95
C GLY A 64 -7.65 -0.02 14.57
N THR A 65 -7.07 1.00 15.20
CA THR A 65 -7.79 2.15 15.76
C THR A 65 -7.10 3.43 15.34
N PRO A 66 -7.83 4.56 15.24
CA PRO A 66 -7.21 5.85 15.00
C PRO A 66 -6.25 6.20 16.14
N PHE A 67 -5.19 6.94 15.82
CA PHE A 67 -4.34 7.54 16.84
C PHE A 67 -5.14 8.50 17.72
N LYS A 68 -4.71 8.65 18.97
CA LYS A 68 -5.26 9.67 19.86
C LYS A 68 -4.89 11.06 19.32
N PRO A 69 -5.66 12.11 19.65
CA PRO A 69 -5.40 13.45 19.12
C PRO A 69 -3.96 13.95 19.32
N TYR A 70 -3.35 13.68 20.48
CA TYR A 70 -1.96 14.09 20.76
C TYR A 70 -0.91 13.20 20.08
N GLU A 71 -1.24 11.94 19.79
CA GLU A 71 -0.34 11.03 19.05
C GLU A 71 -0.28 11.43 17.57
N GLN A 72 -1.39 11.86 16.98
CA GLN A 72 -1.42 12.35 15.60
C GLN A 72 -0.71 13.70 15.42
N LEU A 73 -0.60 14.49 16.49
CA LEU A 73 0.03 15.80 16.44
C LEU A 73 1.56 15.72 16.34
N LEU A 74 2.15 14.63 16.85
CA LEU A 74 3.60 14.39 16.91
C LEU A 74 4.09 13.60 15.70
#